data_AF-A0A5C6MDI5-F1
#
_entry.id   AF-A0A5C6MDI5-F1
#
_cell.length_a   1.000
_cell.length_b   1.000
_cell.length_c   1.000
_cell.angle_alpha   90.00
_cell.angle_beta   90.00
_cell.angle_gamma   90.00
#
_symmetry.space_group_name_H-M   'P 1'
#
loop_
_entity.id
_entity.type
_entity.pdbx_description
1 polymer ?
#
loop_
_entity_poly.entity_id
_entity_poly.type
_entity_poly.pdbx_seq_one_letter_code
_entity_poly.pdbx_strand_id
1 'polypeptide(L)'
;MSDPFSASRLCAGPYAGGHSSRRGFLRFGLGGFASLPLPALLNLRARAVQAEDSAKSQERTAVIMVWKPGGCSHIDTYDPKPEASSEYRGPFGLIDTKIPGMQFTELLPRQAAIADRFTVLRSMRQNAAGHPAGSMQMLSGDPDTRDKPKPRLPDWMSVTNYLRARGGVRSNPLPAYVGINPPLEYNGPAYLGDAWSPFTVNGDPNNPSFSVPNIGLTDQNEVRRLGRRSSLRQNLDTLDRAFDRQGELGALDQFEEQAMTLLTNAKTKEAFDLSKEDDGVRDRYGRNTWGQQLLLARRLVEAGVDVLTTSLNGPLCGRVQNWDDHAVNHHVFEGLQFRATAYDQAVSALIEDLYERGLDKRVLVVVTGEFGRTPKINYAASTGAGNASAPAGTQQPGRDHWPRAFSNIWAGGGIRTGGFIGATDRRGEDSIERICSAEDFLSTIYHHLGIDAAKTLITDFNGRPTPIVDQGRPIPELMRQSG
;
A
#
# COMPACT_ATOMS: atom_id res chain seq x y z
N MET A 1 43.98 -25.79 -71.48
CA MET A 1 44.00 -24.42 -70.94
C MET A 1 42.60 -23.88 -71.11
N SER A 2 41.77 -23.99 -70.07
CA SER A 2 41.44 -22.92 -69.10
C SER A 2 40.13 -22.21 -69.50
N ASP A 3 39.06 -22.54 -68.75
CA ASP A 3 37.87 -21.77 -68.25
C ASP A 3 37.66 -20.29 -68.70
N PRO A 4 36.49 -19.61 -68.52
CA PRO A 4 35.38 -19.86 -67.56
C PRO A 4 33.92 -19.44 -67.96
N PHE A 5 32.94 -19.76 -67.09
CA PHE A 5 31.65 -19.09 -66.70
C PHE A 5 30.64 -18.44 -67.69
N SER A 6 29.34 -18.65 -67.35
CA SER A 6 28.12 -17.80 -67.57
C SER A 6 27.35 -18.02 -68.90
N ALA A 7 26.02 -18.07 -69.04
CA ALA A 7 24.83 -18.02 -68.17
C ALA A 7 23.55 -18.41 -68.97
N SER A 8 22.45 -18.65 -68.24
CA SER A 8 21.06 -18.24 -68.53
C SER A 8 19.98 -19.27 -68.97
N ARG A 9 18.97 -19.34 -68.07
CA ARG A 9 17.49 -19.39 -68.25
C ARG A 9 16.84 -20.57 -68.98
N LEU A 10 15.85 -21.18 -68.32
CA LEU A 10 14.42 -21.07 -68.69
C LEU A 10 13.49 -21.67 -67.62
N CYS A 11 12.41 -20.95 -67.34
CA CYS A 11 11.28 -21.35 -66.50
C CYS A 11 10.43 -22.42 -67.20
N ALA A 12 9.83 -23.32 -66.41
CA ALA A 12 8.61 -24.02 -66.79
C ALA A 12 7.60 -23.92 -65.63
N GLY A 13 6.42 -23.40 -65.94
CA GLY A 13 5.29 -23.24 -65.02
C GLY A 13 4.48 -24.53 -64.78
N PRO A 14 3.35 -24.44 -64.06
CA PRO A 14 2.73 -25.55 -63.31
C PRO A 14 1.53 -26.23 -63.99
N TYR A 15 1.04 -27.31 -63.34
CA TYR A 15 -0.19 -28.13 -63.55
C TYR A 15 -0.04 -29.31 -64.54
N ALA A 16 -0.55 -30.53 -64.30
CA ALA A 16 -1.37 -31.14 -63.25
C ALA A 16 -1.30 -32.69 -63.34
N GLY A 17 -1.68 -33.39 -62.27
CA GLY A 17 -2.26 -34.75 -62.37
C GLY A 17 -1.68 -35.79 -61.41
N GLY A 18 -2.19 -35.88 -60.19
CA GLY A 18 -1.87 -36.99 -59.27
C GLY A 18 -2.51 -36.83 -57.90
N HIS A 19 -3.58 -37.58 -57.66
CA HIS A 19 -4.50 -37.48 -56.52
C HIS A 19 -3.85 -37.32 -55.13
N SER A 20 -3.96 -36.13 -54.53
CA SER A 20 -3.80 -35.94 -53.09
C SER A 20 -4.98 -36.56 -52.36
N SER A 21 -4.85 -37.84 -52.01
CA SER A 21 -5.86 -38.54 -51.22
C SER A 21 -5.99 -37.92 -49.82
N ARG A 22 -7.21 -37.83 -49.29
CA ARG A 22 -7.53 -37.45 -47.89
C ARG A 22 -6.70 -38.22 -46.83
N ARG A 23 -6.09 -39.34 -47.22
CA ARG A 23 -5.24 -40.20 -46.39
C ARG A 23 -3.83 -39.64 -46.16
N GLY A 24 -3.33 -38.73 -47.02
CA GLY A 24 -2.05 -38.04 -46.83
C GLY A 24 -2.10 -36.96 -45.75
N PHE A 25 -3.22 -36.21 -45.69
CA PHE A 25 -3.44 -35.17 -44.68
C PHE A 25 -3.66 -35.75 -43.28
N LEU A 26 -4.36 -36.89 -43.17
CA LEU A 26 -4.52 -37.61 -41.89
C LEU A 26 -3.21 -38.23 -41.38
N ARG A 27 -2.28 -38.62 -42.26
CA ARG A 27 -0.96 -39.15 -41.85
C ARG A 27 -0.01 -38.06 -41.33
N PHE A 28 -0.12 -36.83 -41.83
CA PHE A 28 0.62 -35.69 -41.27
C PHE A 28 -0.06 -35.08 -40.03
N GLY A 29 -1.39 -35.15 -39.93
CA GLY A 29 -2.14 -34.65 -38.76
C GLY A 29 -2.02 -35.52 -37.49
N LEU A 30 -1.79 -36.83 -37.64
CA LEU A 30 -1.66 -37.76 -36.49
C LEU A 30 -0.24 -37.82 -35.89
N GLY A 31 0.79 -37.35 -36.60
CA GLY A 31 2.18 -37.35 -36.10
C GLY A 31 2.51 -36.21 -35.13
N GLY A 32 1.79 -35.09 -35.21
CA GLY A 32 2.05 -33.90 -34.39
C GLY A 32 1.46 -33.94 -32.98
N PHE A 33 0.43 -34.76 -32.74
CA PHE A 33 -0.25 -34.86 -31.44
C PHE A 33 0.14 -36.10 -30.62
N ALA A 34 0.87 -37.06 -31.21
CA ALA A 34 1.23 -38.33 -30.56
C ALA A 34 2.63 -38.35 -29.91
N SER A 35 3.42 -37.27 -29.99
CA SER A 35 4.81 -37.26 -29.55
C SER A 35 5.04 -36.68 -28.15
N LEU A 36 4.00 -36.36 -27.38
CA LEU A 36 4.18 -36.04 -25.96
C LEU A 36 4.52 -37.35 -25.23
N PRO A 37 5.77 -37.56 -24.78
CA PRO A 37 6.09 -38.75 -24.00
C PRO A 37 5.23 -38.72 -22.73
N LEU A 38 4.73 -39.89 -22.31
CA LEU A 38 3.83 -40.01 -21.16
C LEU A 38 4.32 -39.22 -19.92
N PRO A 39 5.63 -39.18 -19.59
CA PRO A 39 6.16 -38.31 -18.53
C PRO A 39 5.89 -36.81 -18.75
N ALA A 40 6.01 -36.28 -19.97
CA ALA A 40 5.72 -34.88 -20.27
C ALA A 40 4.23 -34.56 -20.16
N LEU A 41 3.35 -35.49 -20.58
CA LEU A 41 1.91 -35.36 -20.40
C LEU A 41 1.52 -35.38 -18.92
N LEU A 42 2.12 -36.28 -18.14
CA LEU A 42 1.93 -36.35 -16.69
C LEU A 42 2.50 -35.12 -15.99
N ASN A 43 3.61 -34.55 -16.45
CA ASN A 43 4.19 -33.32 -15.90
C ASN A 43 3.34 -32.10 -16.25
N LEU A 44 2.77 -32.04 -17.47
CA LEU A 44 1.81 -31.00 -17.86
C LEU A 44 0.49 -31.14 -17.09
N ARG A 45 0.01 -32.37 -16.83
CA ARG A 45 -1.15 -32.61 -15.96
C ARG A 45 -0.84 -32.27 -14.51
N ALA A 46 0.33 -32.60 -13.99
CA ALA A 46 0.74 -32.23 -12.63
C ALA A 46 0.86 -30.71 -12.49
N ARG A 47 1.39 -30.01 -13.50
CA ARG A 47 1.40 -28.55 -13.58
C ARG A 47 0.01 -27.95 -13.76
N ALA A 48 -0.88 -28.61 -14.50
CA ALA A 48 -2.26 -28.17 -14.68
C ALA A 48 -3.10 -28.39 -13.42
N VAL A 49 -2.89 -29.49 -12.69
CA VAL A 49 -3.52 -29.77 -11.39
C VAL A 49 -2.92 -28.86 -10.31
N GLN A 50 -1.61 -28.58 -10.33
CA GLN A 50 -1.03 -27.52 -9.49
C GLN A 50 -1.57 -26.14 -9.87
N ALA A 51 -1.76 -25.85 -11.17
CA ALA A 51 -2.37 -24.62 -11.65
C ALA A 51 -3.86 -24.53 -11.31
N GLU A 52 -4.61 -25.64 -11.27
CA GLU A 52 -6.02 -25.70 -10.87
C GLU A 52 -6.19 -25.66 -9.35
N ASP A 53 -5.31 -26.26 -8.57
CA ASP A 53 -5.30 -26.12 -7.10
C ASP A 53 -4.80 -24.73 -6.67
N SER A 54 -3.96 -24.06 -7.46
CA SER A 54 -3.63 -22.63 -7.29
C SER A 54 -4.66 -21.68 -7.94
N ALA A 55 -5.48 -22.18 -8.89
CA ALA A 55 -6.59 -21.46 -9.52
C ALA A 55 -7.97 -21.79 -8.94
N LYS A 56 -8.05 -22.54 -7.83
CA LYS A 56 -9.11 -22.37 -6.82
C LYS A 56 -8.94 -20.96 -6.26
N SER A 57 -9.39 -20.00 -7.05
CA SER A 57 -9.34 -18.55 -6.90
C SER A 57 -9.03 -18.11 -5.47
N GLN A 58 -7.75 -18.06 -5.09
CA GLN A 58 -7.38 -17.22 -3.97
C GLN A 58 -7.62 -15.79 -4.44
N GLU A 59 -8.72 -15.23 -3.97
CA GLU A 59 -9.04 -13.82 -4.13
C GLU A 59 -7.78 -12.99 -3.86
N ARG A 60 -7.40 -12.13 -4.81
CA ARG A 60 -6.18 -11.31 -4.68
C ARG A 60 -6.25 -10.50 -3.40
N THR A 61 -5.29 -10.73 -2.51
CA THR A 61 -5.18 -10.01 -1.25
C THR A 61 -4.87 -8.54 -1.50
N ALA A 62 -5.32 -7.69 -0.57
CA ALA A 62 -5.10 -6.26 -0.64
C ALA A 62 -4.61 -5.72 0.71
N VAL A 63 -3.98 -4.53 0.68
CA VAL A 63 -3.49 -3.83 1.87
C VAL A 63 -3.98 -2.39 1.86
N ILE A 64 -4.52 -1.93 2.99
CA ILE A 64 -4.76 -0.51 3.28
C ILE A 64 -3.76 -0.06 4.33
N MET A 65 -2.86 0.84 3.93
CA MET A 65 -1.92 1.52 4.82
C MET A 65 -2.51 2.85 5.28
N VAL A 66 -2.64 3.00 6.59
CA VAL A 66 -3.04 4.24 7.25
C VAL A 66 -1.83 4.80 7.97
N TRP A 67 -1.17 5.74 7.32
CA TRP A 67 0.06 6.36 7.79
C TRP A 67 -0.22 7.53 8.73
N LYS A 68 0.54 7.64 9.80
CA LYS A 68 0.47 8.69 10.82
C LYS A 68 1.82 9.41 10.89
N PRO A 69 2.06 10.45 10.06
CA PRO A 69 3.36 11.13 10.04
C PRO A 69 3.75 11.68 11.41
N GLY A 70 4.90 11.25 11.91
CA GLY A 70 5.43 11.54 13.24
C GLY A 70 5.13 10.48 14.31
N GLY A 71 4.24 9.52 14.00
CA GLY A 71 3.86 8.42 14.87
C GLY A 71 3.06 8.83 16.11
N CYS A 72 2.03 8.05 16.47
CA CYS A 72 1.30 8.33 17.70
C CYS A 72 2.14 7.96 18.93
N SER A 73 2.03 8.74 20.00
CA SER A 73 2.56 8.37 21.31
C SER A 73 1.97 7.03 21.77
N HIS A 74 2.79 5.98 21.83
CA HIS A 74 2.35 4.65 22.24
C HIS A 74 1.86 4.64 23.68
N ILE A 75 2.51 5.39 24.58
CA ILE A 75 2.12 5.50 25.99
C ILE A 75 0.80 6.24 26.20
N ASP A 76 0.48 7.21 25.36
CA ASP A 76 -0.79 7.96 25.46
C ASP A 76 -1.93 7.31 24.67
N THR A 77 -1.70 6.14 24.03
CA THR A 77 -2.69 5.44 23.21
C THR A 77 -2.79 3.96 23.56
N TYR A 78 -1.94 3.13 22.97
CA TYR A 78 -2.08 1.68 22.94
C TYR A 78 -1.23 0.94 23.97
N ASP A 79 -0.31 1.60 24.66
CA ASP A 79 0.59 1.00 25.65
C ASP A 79 0.72 1.88 26.91
N PRO A 80 -0.41 2.20 27.57
CA PRO A 80 -0.39 3.07 28.74
C PRO A 80 0.39 2.45 29.89
N LYS A 81 1.11 3.30 30.63
CA LYS A 81 1.92 2.90 31.80
C LYS A 81 1.34 3.51 33.09
N PRO A 82 0.19 3.02 33.58
CA PRO A 82 -0.50 3.64 34.72
C PRO A 82 0.33 3.73 36.00
N GLU A 83 1.23 2.75 36.19
CA GLU A 83 2.14 2.63 37.33
C GLU A 83 3.42 3.46 37.18
N ALA A 84 3.66 4.06 36.00
CA ALA A 84 4.78 4.98 35.82
C ALA A 84 4.47 6.34 36.49
N SER A 85 5.50 7.13 36.80
CA SER A 85 5.30 8.45 37.37
C SER A 85 4.56 9.37 36.39
N SER A 86 3.97 10.47 36.91
CA SER A 86 3.27 11.47 36.11
C SER A 86 4.13 12.09 35.01
N GLU A 87 5.46 12.09 35.17
CA GLU A 87 6.42 12.51 34.15
C GLU A 87 6.44 11.61 32.91
N TYR A 88 5.85 10.40 32.99
CA TYR A 88 5.86 9.41 31.92
C TYR A 88 4.45 9.13 31.38
N ARG A 89 3.51 8.78 32.26
CA ARG A 89 2.22 8.18 31.88
C ARG A 89 1.23 9.12 31.17
N GLY A 90 1.51 10.43 31.15
CA GLY A 90 0.56 11.42 30.64
C GLY A 90 -0.67 11.63 31.54
N PRO A 91 -1.62 12.49 31.15
CA PRO A 91 -2.79 12.82 31.97
C PRO A 91 -3.99 11.90 31.75
N PHE A 92 -3.94 11.01 30.74
CA PHE A 92 -5.11 10.26 30.31
C PHE A 92 -5.44 9.08 31.23
N GLY A 93 -6.73 8.88 31.48
CA GLY A 93 -7.26 7.71 32.16
C GLY A 93 -7.15 6.45 31.32
N LEU A 94 -7.36 5.31 31.98
CA LEU A 94 -7.48 4.01 31.32
C LEU A 94 -8.94 3.68 31.04
N ILE A 95 -9.16 2.94 29.95
CA ILE A 95 -10.42 2.26 29.68
C ILE A 95 -10.15 0.78 29.41
N ASP A 96 -11.08 -0.05 29.89
CA ASP A 96 -11.10 -1.45 29.53
C ASP A 96 -11.55 -1.61 28.08
N THR A 97 -10.95 -2.59 27.40
CA THR A 97 -11.39 -2.99 26.07
C THR A 97 -12.35 -4.18 26.14
N LYS A 98 -12.93 -4.54 25.00
CA LYS A 98 -13.73 -5.75 24.85
C LYS A 98 -12.97 -7.04 25.20
N ILE A 99 -11.64 -7.01 25.17
CA ILE A 99 -10.79 -8.14 25.58
C ILE A 99 -10.41 -7.98 27.06
N PRO A 100 -10.78 -8.92 27.96
CA PRO A 100 -10.42 -8.83 29.37
C PRO A 100 -8.91 -8.73 29.59
N GLY A 101 -8.48 -7.80 30.45
CA GLY A 101 -7.07 -7.55 30.76
C GLY A 101 -6.33 -6.70 29.72
N MET A 102 -6.99 -6.33 28.62
CA MET A 102 -6.46 -5.40 27.62
C MET A 102 -7.07 -4.01 27.84
N GLN A 103 -6.20 -3.01 28.00
CA GLN A 103 -6.57 -1.63 28.31
C GLN A 103 -5.88 -0.65 27.35
N PHE A 104 -6.61 0.42 27.02
CA PHE A 104 -6.13 1.58 26.27
C PHE A 104 -6.31 2.85 27.11
N THR A 105 -5.87 3.99 26.58
CA THR A 105 -6.28 5.28 27.15
C THR A 105 -7.72 5.61 26.77
N GLU A 106 -8.38 6.44 27.60
CA GLU A 106 -9.75 6.90 27.40
C GLU A 106 -10.01 7.65 26.08
N LEU A 107 -8.94 7.96 25.34
CA LEU A 107 -8.97 8.60 24.05
C LEU A 107 -9.51 7.71 22.93
N LEU A 108 -9.51 6.39 23.11
CA LEU A 108 -9.81 5.42 22.06
C LEU A 108 -11.02 4.50 22.39
N PRO A 109 -12.19 5.06 22.79
CA PRO A 109 -13.31 4.26 23.25
C PRO A 109 -13.91 3.35 22.17
N ARG A 110 -13.92 3.78 20.90
CA ARG A 110 -14.48 2.97 19.79
C ARG A 110 -13.55 1.84 19.44
N GLN A 111 -12.24 2.08 19.39
CA GLN A 111 -11.26 1.01 19.18
C GLN A 111 -11.23 0.04 20.36
N ALA A 112 -11.40 0.51 21.60
CA ALA A 112 -11.55 -0.36 22.76
C ALA A 112 -12.76 -1.30 22.63
N ALA A 113 -13.89 -0.81 22.09
CA ALA A 113 -15.09 -1.59 21.88
C ALA A 113 -14.95 -2.69 20.81
N ILE A 114 -14.00 -2.54 19.87
CA ILE A 114 -13.74 -3.50 18.80
C ILE A 114 -12.36 -4.16 18.90
N ALA A 115 -11.74 -4.16 20.09
CA ALA A 115 -10.39 -4.68 20.31
C ALA A 115 -10.23 -6.17 19.93
N ASP A 116 -11.31 -6.93 19.82
CA ASP A 116 -11.31 -8.30 19.32
C ASP A 116 -11.07 -8.43 17.80
N ARG A 117 -11.17 -7.32 17.06
CA ARG A 117 -11.08 -7.28 15.58
C ARG A 117 -9.72 -6.85 15.05
N PHE A 118 -8.78 -6.52 15.92
CA PHE A 118 -7.41 -6.17 15.54
C PHE A 118 -6.39 -6.64 16.57
N THR A 119 -5.11 -6.57 16.20
CA THR A 119 -3.97 -6.85 17.07
C THR A 119 -3.10 -5.61 17.16
N VAL A 120 -2.63 -5.32 18.37
CA VAL A 120 -1.67 -4.24 18.61
C VAL A 120 -0.28 -4.85 18.77
N LEU A 121 0.65 -4.47 17.90
CA LEU A 121 2.06 -4.78 18.05
C LEU A 121 2.72 -3.64 18.82
N ARG A 122 3.16 -3.88 20.07
CA ARG A 122 3.73 -2.85 20.98
C ARG A 122 5.25 -2.78 20.96
N SER A 123 5.89 -3.64 20.18
CA SER A 123 7.32 -3.92 20.25
C SER A 123 8.05 -3.59 18.95
N MET A 124 7.50 -2.71 18.12
CA MET A 124 8.22 -2.21 16.96
C MET A 124 9.43 -1.41 17.40
N ARG A 125 10.54 -1.61 16.68
CA ARG A 125 11.79 -0.88 16.89
C ARG A 125 12.46 -0.63 15.56
N GLN A 126 13.00 0.58 15.42
CA GLN A 126 13.85 0.98 14.32
C GLN A 126 14.98 1.87 14.85
N ASN A 127 15.88 2.34 14.00
CA ASN A 127 17.12 3.02 14.44
C ASN A 127 17.23 4.46 13.97
N ALA A 128 16.28 4.96 13.16
CA ALA A 128 16.25 6.34 12.68
C ALA A 128 15.28 7.21 13.48
N ALA A 129 15.80 8.29 14.06
CA ALA A 129 14.98 9.24 14.80
C ALA A 129 14.37 10.34 13.91
N GLY A 130 14.92 10.62 12.71
CA GLY A 130 14.38 11.65 11.81
C GLY A 130 13.20 11.14 10.98
N HIS A 131 12.26 12.04 10.62
CA HIS A 131 11.11 11.69 9.78
C HIS A 131 11.51 11.07 8.43
N PRO A 132 12.48 11.63 7.68
CA PRO A 132 12.90 11.05 6.41
C PRO A 132 13.45 9.63 6.57
N ALA A 133 14.45 9.44 7.42
CA ALA A 133 15.08 8.13 7.59
C ALA A 133 14.13 7.09 8.24
N GLY A 134 13.31 7.50 9.21
CA GLY A 134 12.32 6.63 9.86
C GLY A 134 11.22 6.16 8.91
N SER A 135 10.73 7.05 8.05
CA SER A 135 9.77 6.69 6.99
C SER A 135 10.37 5.69 6.01
N MET A 136 11.59 5.94 5.55
CA MET A 136 12.27 5.07 4.59
C MET A 136 12.56 3.68 5.19
N GLN A 137 12.89 3.58 6.47
CA GLN A 137 13.01 2.29 7.15
C GLN A 137 11.69 1.52 7.11
N MET A 138 10.59 2.13 7.54
CA MET A 138 9.29 1.47 7.63
C MET A 138 8.64 1.16 6.28
N LEU A 139 8.88 1.99 5.26
CA LEU A 139 8.21 1.87 3.96
C LEU A 139 9.05 1.16 2.90
N SER A 140 10.38 1.18 3.00
CA SER A 140 11.29 0.60 1.99
C SER A 140 12.39 -0.31 2.56
N GLY A 141 12.57 -0.34 3.88
CA GLY A 141 13.61 -1.14 4.53
C GLY A 141 15.01 -0.54 4.42
N ASP A 142 15.14 0.77 4.11
CA ASP A 142 16.46 1.40 3.98
C ASP A 142 17.15 1.55 5.34
N PRO A 143 18.27 0.84 5.63
CA PRO A 143 18.86 0.80 6.96
C PRO A 143 19.61 2.09 7.35
N ASP A 144 19.76 3.05 6.44
CA ASP A 144 20.44 4.31 6.72
C ASP A 144 19.66 5.11 7.76
N THR A 145 20.37 5.58 8.79
CA THR A 145 19.78 6.38 9.87
C THR A 145 19.87 7.87 9.61
N ARG A 146 20.53 8.29 8.52
CA ARG A 146 20.69 9.71 8.15
C ARG A 146 19.54 10.14 7.24
N ASP A 147 19.04 11.35 7.52
CA ASP A 147 17.98 11.94 6.72
C ASP A 147 18.45 12.23 5.30
N LYS A 148 17.59 11.89 4.36
CA LYS A 148 17.80 12.06 2.93
C LYS A 148 16.53 12.63 2.30
N PRO A 149 16.67 13.52 1.31
CA PRO A 149 15.50 14.14 0.68
C PRO A 149 14.74 13.19 -0.24
N LYS A 150 15.34 12.07 -0.64
CA LYS A 150 14.72 11.08 -1.54
C LYS A 150 15.09 9.66 -1.15
N PRO A 151 14.19 8.69 -1.34
CA PRO A 151 14.46 7.29 -1.05
C PRO A 151 15.45 6.70 -2.05
N ARG A 152 16.33 5.82 -1.56
CA ARG A 152 17.23 5.01 -2.39
C ARG A 152 16.57 3.70 -2.83
N LEU A 153 15.77 3.11 -1.96
CA LEU A 153 15.02 1.88 -2.20
C LEU A 153 13.55 2.22 -2.51
N PRO A 154 12.88 1.46 -3.40
CA PRO A 154 11.46 1.63 -3.63
C PRO A 154 10.66 1.27 -2.38
N ASP A 155 9.56 1.99 -2.14
CA ASP A 155 8.62 1.56 -1.10
C ASP A 155 7.88 0.27 -1.47
N TRP A 156 7.35 -0.41 -0.44
CA TRP A 156 6.71 -1.71 -0.64
C TRP A 156 5.47 -1.65 -1.52
N MET A 157 4.82 -0.49 -1.60
CA MET A 157 3.61 -0.28 -2.38
C MET A 157 3.96 -0.26 -3.87
N SER A 158 4.97 0.51 -4.27
CA SER A 158 5.50 0.53 -5.63
C SER A 158 6.12 -0.80 -6.03
N VAL A 159 6.85 -1.47 -5.13
CA VAL A 159 7.34 -2.84 -5.36
C VAL A 159 6.18 -3.80 -5.64
N THR A 160 5.13 -3.75 -4.84
CA THR A 160 3.95 -4.62 -5.01
C THR A 160 3.26 -4.34 -6.34
N ASN A 161 3.07 -3.07 -6.69
CA ASN A 161 2.47 -2.65 -7.96
C ASN A 161 3.28 -3.20 -9.16
N TYR A 162 4.59 -3.00 -9.14
CA TYR A 162 5.53 -3.52 -10.15
C TYR A 162 5.49 -5.04 -10.31
N LEU A 163 5.55 -5.78 -9.20
CA LEU A 163 5.57 -7.25 -9.24
C LEU A 163 4.23 -7.82 -9.71
N ARG A 164 3.11 -7.25 -9.26
CA ARG A 164 1.77 -7.71 -9.66
C ARG A 164 1.44 -7.44 -11.11
N ALA A 165 1.91 -6.31 -11.66
CA ALA A 165 1.73 -6.01 -13.09
C ALA A 165 2.46 -7.03 -13.99
N ARG A 166 3.59 -7.57 -13.54
CA ARG A 166 4.32 -8.65 -14.24
C ARG A 166 3.64 -10.02 -14.14
N GLY A 167 2.74 -10.19 -13.17
CA GLY A 167 1.94 -11.41 -12.99
C GLY A 167 0.79 -11.56 -13.98
N GLY A 168 0.58 -10.60 -14.89
CA GLY A 168 -0.42 -10.65 -15.96
C GLY A 168 -1.40 -9.48 -15.94
N VAL A 169 -2.16 -9.33 -17.03
CA VAL A 169 -3.11 -8.23 -17.23
C VAL A 169 -4.26 -8.32 -16.22
N ARG A 170 -4.56 -7.20 -15.56
CA ARG A 170 -5.71 -7.09 -14.64
C ARG A 170 -6.99 -6.91 -15.47
N SER A 171 -8.04 -7.66 -15.12
CA SER A 171 -9.39 -7.44 -15.66
C SER A 171 -10.10 -6.26 -15.01
N ASN A 172 -9.63 -5.81 -13.84
CA ASN A 172 -10.16 -4.65 -13.14
C ASN A 172 -9.63 -3.35 -13.78
N PRO A 173 -10.51 -2.43 -14.23
CA PRO A 173 -10.10 -1.14 -14.80
C PRO A 173 -9.48 -0.15 -13.80
N LEU A 174 -9.61 -0.40 -12.49
CA LEU A 174 -9.03 0.44 -11.46
C LEU A 174 -7.49 0.25 -11.36
N PRO A 175 -6.74 1.28 -10.92
CA PRO A 175 -5.32 1.15 -10.64
C PRO A 175 -5.08 0.06 -9.60
N ALA A 176 -3.93 -0.62 -9.66
CA ALA A 176 -3.56 -1.56 -8.60
C ALA A 176 -3.16 -0.82 -7.33
N TYR A 177 -2.51 0.34 -7.48
CA TYR A 177 -2.06 1.18 -6.38
C TYR A 177 -2.73 2.57 -6.46
N VAL A 178 -3.51 2.90 -5.43
CA VAL A 178 -4.14 4.22 -5.26
C VAL A 178 -3.69 4.83 -3.93
N GLY A 179 -3.29 6.11 -3.97
CA GLY A 179 -2.98 6.87 -2.77
C GLY A 179 -4.02 7.96 -2.54
N ILE A 180 -4.65 8.02 -1.37
CA ILE A 180 -5.58 9.09 -0.99
C ILE A 180 -4.91 9.97 0.06
N ASN A 181 -4.54 11.19 -0.33
CA ASN A 181 -3.56 12.03 0.38
C ASN A 181 -2.37 11.20 0.90
N PRO A 182 -1.64 10.48 0.00
CA PRO A 182 -0.59 9.56 0.39
C PRO A 182 0.64 10.29 0.97
N PRO A 183 1.44 9.63 1.84
CA PRO A 183 2.63 10.22 2.45
C PRO A 183 3.84 10.21 1.49
N LEU A 184 3.79 11.02 0.43
CA LEU A 184 4.78 11.00 -0.68
C LEU A 184 6.12 11.68 -0.40
N GLU A 185 6.30 12.30 0.78
CA GLU A 185 7.48 13.13 1.04
C GLU A 185 8.78 12.31 1.14
N TYR A 186 8.71 11.12 1.73
CA TYR A 186 9.87 10.28 2.07
C TYR A 186 9.75 8.84 1.55
N ASN A 187 8.88 8.61 0.58
CA ASN A 187 8.71 7.32 -0.09
C ASN A 187 8.65 7.51 -1.62
N GLY A 188 8.45 6.41 -2.35
CA GLY A 188 8.32 6.45 -3.80
C GLY A 188 8.94 5.24 -4.49
N PRO A 189 8.84 5.20 -5.83
CA PRO A 189 9.26 4.07 -6.64
C PRO A 189 10.78 3.94 -6.81
N ALA A 190 11.56 4.96 -6.44
CA ALA A 190 13.02 4.99 -6.61
C ALA A 190 13.47 4.45 -7.99
N TYR A 191 14.26 3.37 -8.02
CA TYR A 191 14.75 2.77 -9.26
C TYR A 191 13.73 1.96 -10.07
N LEU A 192 12.50 1.77 -9.58
CA LEU A 192 11.41 1.21 -10.38
C LEU A 192 10.91 2.19 -11.45
N GLY A 193 11.05 3.49 -11.21
CA GLY A 193 10.53 4.55 -12.06
C GLY A 193 9.08 4.92 -11.78
N ASP A 194 8.70 6.12 -12.20
CA ASP A 194 7.42 6.75 -11.83
C ASP A 194 6.20 5.94 -12.26
N ALA A 195 6.30 5.08 -13.28
CA ALA A 195 5.25 4.14 -13.72
C ALA A 195 4.60 3.34 -12.58
N TRP A 196 5.33 3.13 -11.49
CA TRP A 196 4.88 2.34 -10.35
C TRP A 196 4.46 3.17 -9.15
N SER A 197 4.43 4.50 -9.29
CA SER A 197 3.86 5.44 -8.33
C SER A 197 2.35 5.24 -8.17
N PRO A 198 1.75 5.69 -7.07
CA PRO A 198 0.30 5.60 -6.88
C PRO A 198 -0.44 6.48 -7.87
N PHE A 199 -1.63 6.02 -8.29
CA PHE A 199 -2.65 6.95 -8.74
C PHE A 199 -3.09 7.81 -7.55
N THR A 200 -2.73 9.09 -7.57
CA THR A 200 -2.87 9.96 -6.40
C THR A 200 -4.17 10.75 -6.44
N VAL A 201 -4.92 10.65 -5.35
CA VAL A 201 -6.14 11.42 -5.07
C VAL A 201 -5.84 12.38 -3.93
N ASN A 202 -5.82 13.68 -4.24
CA ASN A 202 -5.57 14.74 -3.26
C ASN A 202 -6.84 15.56 -2.98
N GLY A 203 -6.95 16.09 -1.77
CA GLY A 203 -8.05 16.96 -1.36
C GLY A 203 -8.90 16.34 -0.26
N ASP A 204 -10.06 16.94 0.01
CA ASP A 204 -10.97 16.54 1.09
C ASP A 204 -12.20 15.81 0.53
N PRO A 205 -12.31 14.47 0.67
CA PRO A 205 -13.47 13.73 0.18
C PRO A 205 -14.78 14.09 0.89
N ASN A 206 -14.73 14.82 2.00
CA ASN A 206 -15.92 15.34 2.67
C ASN A 206 -16.47 16.62 2.04
N ASN A 207 -15.66 17.35 1.26
CA ASN A 207 -16.09 18.57 0.60
C ASN A 207 -17.10 18.24 -0.51
N PRO A 208 -18.30 18.87 -0.56
CA PRO A 208 -19.29 18.61 -1.60
C PRO A 208 -18.79 18.89 -3.04
N SER A 209 -17.81 19.78 -3.18
CA SER A 209 -17.16 20.11 -4.45
C SER A 209 -15.95 19.22 -4.76
N PHE A 210 -15.66 18.23 -3.92
CA PHE A 210 -14.59 17.28 -4.17
C PHE A 210 -14.91 16.45 -5.40
N SER A 211 -13.97 16.46 -6.34
CA SER A 211 -13.98 15.58 -7.50
C SER A 211 -12.57 15.11 -7.75
N VAL A 212 -12.39 13.83 -8.06
CA VAL A 212 -11.11 13.35 -8.54
C VAL A 212 -10.95 13.86 -9.98
N PRO A 213 -9.93 14.70 -10.27
CA PRO A 213 -9.75 15.23 -11.61
C PRO A 213 -9.61 14.09 -12.62
N ASN A 214 -10.19 14.25 -13.81
CA ASN A 214 -9.97 13.35 -14.94
C ASN A 214 -10.42 11.89 -14.71
N ILE A 215 -11.50 11.65 -13.97
CA ILE A 215 -12.15 10.33 -13.85
C ILE A 215 -13.54 10.33 -14.48
N GLY A 216 -13.82 9.37 -15.36
CA GLY A 216 -15.16 9.09 -15.88
C GLY A 216 -15.82 10.24 -16.65
N LEU A 217 -15.18 10.69 -17.72
CA LEU A 217 -15.76 11.56 -18.74
C LEU A 217 -17.02 10.91 -19.31
N THR A 218 -18.15 11.61 -19.18
CA THR A 218 -19.46 11.14 -19.68
C THR A 218 -19.76 11.60 -21.10
N ASP A 219 -19.03 12.60 -21.62
CA ASP A 219 -19.17 13.06 -23.00
C ASP A 219 -18.43 12.12 -23.96
N GLN A 220 -19.20 11.34 -24.71
CA GLN A 220 -18.66 10.42 -25.72
C GLN A 220 -17.84 11.14 -26.80
N ASN A 221 -18.08 12.41 -27.08
CA ASN A 221 -17.31 13.18 -28.06
C ASN A 221 -15.94 13.56 -27.50
N GLU A 222 -15.85 13.94 -26.23
CA GLU A 222 -14.56 14.18 -25.56
C GLU A 222 -13.75 12.89 -25.42
N VAL A 223 -14.39 11.78 -25.05
CA VAL A 223 -13.76 10.46 -25.00
C VAL A 223 -13.21 10.05 -26.38
N ARG A 224 -14.00 10.20 -27.45
CA ARG A 224 -13.54 9.93 -28.84
C ARG A 224 -12.42 10.87 -29.26
N ARG A 225 -12.45 12.14 -28.85
CA ARG A 225 -11.42 13.13 -29.16
C ARG A 225 -10.09 12.79 -28.46
N LEU A 226 -10.14 12.40 -27.20
CA LEU A 226 -8.96 11.96 -26.44
C LEU A 226 -8.41 10.65 -26.99
N GLY A 227 -9.27 9.67 -27.31
CA GLY A 227 -8.87 8.44 -27.98
C GLY A 227 -8.19 8.68 -29.33
N ARG A 228 -8.72 9.60 -30.15
CA ARG A 228 -8.06 10.01 -31.42
C ARG A 228 -6.70 10.65 -31.19
N ARG A 229 -6.56 11.55 -30.20
CA ARG A 229 -5.28 12.20 -29.88
C ARG A 229 -4.23 11.21 -29.35
N SER A 230 -4.64 10.27 -28.49
CA SER A 230 -3.77 9.19 -27.99
C SER A 230 -3.32 8.29 -29.15
N SER A 231 -4.24 7.85 -30.01
CA SER A 231 -3.90 7.01 -31.18
C SER A 231 -2.97 7.72 -32.18
N LEU A 232 -3.18 9.02 -32.43
CA LEU A 232 -2.31 9.82 -33.29
C LEU A 232 -0.92 9.97 -32.70
N ARG A 233 -0.83 10.19 -31.38
CA ARG A 233 0.47 10.30 -30.69
C ARG A 233 1.19 8.95 -30.66
N GLN A 234 0.51 7.85 -30.37
CA GLN A 234 1.10 6.50 -30.47
C GLN A 234 1.63 6.20 -31.88
N ASN A 235 0.92 6.63 -32.92
CA ASN A 235 1.39 6.48 -34.30
C ASN A 235 2.63 7.33 -34.60
N LEU A 236 2.75 8.53 -34.04
CA LEU A 236 3.95 9.37 -34.13
C LEU A 236 5.11 8.80 -33.30
N ASP A 237 4.84 8.36 -32.06
CA ASP A 237 5.79 7.70 -31.17
C ASP A 237 6.28 6.37 -31.77
N THR A 238 5.50 5.71 -32.64
CA THR A 238 5.93 4.52 -33.39
C THR A 238 6.94 4.85 -34.48
N LEU A 239 6.92 6.07 -35.03
CA LEU A 239 7.94 6.56 -35.96
C LEU A 239 9.25 6.90 -35.23
N ASP A 240 9.18 7.46 -34.02
CA ASP A 240 10.36 7.76 -33.18
C ASP A 240 10.95 6.51 -32.50
N ARG A 241 10.14 5.47 -32.23
CA ARG A 241 10.58 4.14 -31.74
C ARG A 241 11.56 3.44 -32.68
N ALA A 242 11.65 3.85 -33.94
CA ALA A 242 12.68 3.36 -34.86
C ALA A 242 14.09 3.87 -34.51
N PHE A 243 14.22 4.85 -33.61
CA PHE A 243 15.48 5.55 -33.33
C PHE A 243 15.95 5.59 -31.86
N ASP A 244 15.16 5.17 -30.85
CA ASP A 244 15.58 5.33 -29.42
C ASP A 244 15.26 4.20 -28.42
N ARG A 245 16.01 4.22 -27.29
CA ARG A 245 16.16 3.16 -26.29
C ARG A 245 14.88 2.76 -25.52
N GLN A 246 14.71 1.45 -25.39
CA GLN A 246 13.48 0.68 -25.12
C GLN A 246 12.84 0.79 -23.71
N GLY A 247 13.33 1.65 -22.80
CA GLY A 247 12.96 1.63 -21.38
C GLY A 247 11.91 2.67 -20.94
N GLU A 248 12.13 3.95 -21.24
CA GLU A 248 11.28 5.06 -20.77
C GLU A 248 9.96 5.19 -21.55
N LEU A 249 9.94 4.77 -22.81
CA LEU A 249 8.75 4.86 -23.68
C LEU A 249 7.66 3.85 -23.31
N GLY A 250 8.03 2.65 -22.83
CA GLY A 250 7.05 1.64 -22.38
C GLY A 250 6.33 2.04 -21.09
N ALA A 251 6.97 2.84 -20.24
CA ALA A 251 6.38 3.41 -19.04
C ALA A 251 5.30 4.46 -19.38
N LEU A 252 5.57 5.32 -20.38
CA LEU A 252 4.60 6.30 -20.90
C LEU A 252 3.36 5.61 -21.49
N ASP A 253 3.54 4.55 -22.27
CA ASP A 253 2.43 3.79 -22.87
C ASP A 253 1.50 3.19 -21.79
N GLN A 254 2.05 2.62 -20.71
CA GLN A 254 1.26 2.06 -19.60
C GLN A 254 0.49 3.12 -18.82
N PHE A 255 1.12 4.27 -18.57
CA PHE A 255 0.46 5.42 -17.95
C PHE A 255 -0.68 5.95 -18.82
N GLU A 256 -0.44 6.04 -20.14
CA GLU A 256 -1.42 6.29 -21.21
C GLU A 256 -2.68 5.47 -21.06
N GLU A 257 -2.51 4.16 -21.12
CA GLU A 257 -3.59 3.19 -21.10
C GLU A 257 -4.38 3.24 -19.79
N GLN A 258 -3.68 3.34 -18.66
CA GLN A 258 -4.30 3.43 -17.35
C GLN A 258 -5.11 4.73 -17.21
N ALA A 259 -4.55 5.88 -17.58
CA ALA A 259 -5.25 7.16 -17.54
C ALA A 259 -6.49 7.16 -18.44
N MET A 260 -6.41 6.63 -19.65
CA MET A 260 -7.55 6.50 -20.57
C MET A 260 -8.63 5.57 -20.01
N THR A 261 -8.25 4.47 -19.35
CA THR A 261 -9.20 3.57 -18.71
C THR A 261 -9.94 4.27 -17.56
N LEU A 262 -9.25 5.04 -16.72
CA LEU A 262 -9.89 5.81 -15.64
C LEU A 262 -10.82 6.90 -16.17
N LEU A 263 -10.43 7.54 -17.28
CA LEU A 263 -11.20 8.58 -17.94
C LEU A 263 -12.49 8.06 -18.57
N THR A 264 -12.52 6.81 -19.03
CA THR A 264 -13.61 6.33 -19.91
C THR A 264 -14.49 5.26 -19.28
N ASN A 265 -14.07 4.66 -18.16
CA ASN A 265 -14.79 3.57 -17.52
C ASN A 265 -15.76 4.07 -16.44
N ALA A 266 -17.06 3.81 -16.62
CA ALA A 266 -18.09 4.18 -15.66
C ALA A 266 -17.91 3.52 -14.28
N LYS A 267 -17.41 2.27 -14.22
CA LYS A 267 -17.17 1.56 -12.95
C LYS A 267 -16.09 2.25 -12.12
N THR A 268 -15.10 2.85 -12.77
CA THR A 268 -14.07 3.65 -12.08
C THR A 268 -14.73 4.82 -11.36
N LYS A 269 -15.57 5.59 -12.06
CA LYS A 269 -16.25 6.75 -11.48
C LYS A 269 -17.10 6.39 -10.28
N GLU A 270 -17.86 5.30 -10.37
CA GLU A 270 -18.71 4.82 -9.27
C GLU A 270 -17.89 4.46 -8.02
N ALA A 271 -16.70 3.89 -8.18
CA ALA A 271 -15.84 3.52 -7.06
C ALA A 271 -15.36 4.74 -6.25
N PHE A 272 -15.08 5.86 -6.93
CA PHE A 272 -14.65 7.12 -6.28
C PHE A 272 -15.80 8.00 -5.78
N ASP A 273 -17.05 7.69 -6.13
CA ASP A 273 -18.21 8.52 -5.80
C ASP A 273 -18.78 8.19 -4.41
N LEU A 274 -18.44 9.01 -3.41
CA LEU A 274 -18.97 8.89 -2.04
C LEU A 274 -20.45 9.25 -1.91
N SER A 275 -21.07 9.89 -2.92
CA SER A 275 -22.53 10.15 -2.88
C SER A 275 -23.36 8.87 -3.03
N LYS A 276 -22.71 7.76 -3.41
CA LYS A 276 -23.32 6.42 -3.48
C LYS A 276 -23.35 5.68 -2.14
N GLU A 277 -22.71 6.21 -1.10
CA GLU A 277 -22.79 5.67 0.26
C GLU A 277 -24.00 6.25 0.98
N ASP A 278 -24.63 5.43 1.81
CA ASP A 278 -25.67 5.87 2.72
C ASP A 278 -25.13 6.92 3.70
N ASP A 279 -25.96 7.91 4.06
CA ASP A 279 -25.54 8.99 4.95
C ASP A 279 -25.14 8.48 6.34
N GLY A 280 -25.77 7.42 6.84
CA GLY A 280 -25.41 6.79 8.10
C GLY A 280 -24.03 6.14 8.07
N VAL A 281 -23.63 5.57 6.93
CA VAL A 281 -22.26 5.03 6.76
C VAL A 281 -21.25 6.17 6.76
N ARG A 282 -21.54 7.26 6.05
CA ARG A 282 -20.68 8.44 6.02
C ARG A 282 -20.54 9.08 7.41
N ASP A 283 -21.63 9.14 8.18
CA ASP A 283 -21.63 9.65 9.55
C ASP A 283 -20.86 8.74 10.50
N ARG A 284 -20.94 7.41 10.32
CA ARG A 284 -20.19 6.43 11.12
C ARG A 284 -18.67 6.64 11.01
N TYR A 285 -18.15 6.85 9.80
CA TYR A 285 -16.75 7.20 9.58
C TYR A 285 -16.38 8.61 10.08
N GLY A 286 -17.38 9.49 10.22
CA GLY A 286 -17.22 10.89 10.56
C GLY A 286 -17.17 11.78 9.32
N ARG A 287 -17.95 12.86 9.34
CA ARG A 287 -18.02 13.89 8.27
C ARG A 287 -16.81 14.82 8.33
N ASN A 288 -15.65 14.23 8.14
CA ASN A 288 -14.36 14.89 8.17
C ASN A 288 -13.40 14.24 7.18
N THR A 289 -12.28 14.91 6.86
CA THR A 289 -11.35 14.45 5.83
C THR A 289 -10.79 13.06 6.08
N TRP A 290 -10.41 12.72 7.32
CA TRP A 290 -9.87 11.40 7.66
C TRP A 290 -10.92 10.30 7.55
N GLY A 291 -12.11 10.53 8.10
CA GLY A 291 -13.25 9.62 8.01
C GLY A 291 -13.62 9.31 6.57
N GLN A 292 -13.86 10.35 5.78
CA GLN A 292 -14.27 10.19 4.39
C GLN A 292 -13.15 9.64 3.49
N GLN A 293 -11.88 9.91 3.81
CA GLN A 293 -10.73 9.27 3.16
C GLN A 293 -10.67 7.77 3.42
N LEU A 294 -10.86 7.33 4.67
CA LEU A 294 -10.88 5.90 4.98
C LEU A 294 -12.12 5.20 4.40
N LEU A 295 -13.25 5.89 4.31
CA LEU A 295 -14.43 5.40 3.60
C LEU A 295 -14.15 5.22 2.10
N LEU A 296 -13.50 6.20 1.46
CA LEU A 296 -13.08 6.09 0.07
C LEU A 296 -12.08 4.93 -0.12
N ALA A 297 -11.13 4.75 0.79
CA ALA A 297 -10.22 3.60 0.77
C ALA A 297 -10.98 2.27 0.82
N ARG A 298 -11.99 2.15 1.72
CA ARG A 298 -12.84 0.96 1.79
C ARG A 298 -13.56 0.69 0.47
N ARG A 299 -14.18 1.71 -0.13
CA ARG A 299 -14.87 1.55 -1.43
C ARG A 299 -13.93 1.08 -2.53
N LEU A 300 -12.73 1.65 -2.58
CA LEU A 300 -11.74 1.29 -3.60
C LEU A 300 -11.20 -0.12 -3.42
N VAL A 301 -10.96 -0.57 -2.18
CA VAL A 301 -10.51 -1.95 -1.93
C VAL A 301 -11.61 -2.95 -2.29
N GLU A 302 -12.86 -2.63 -1.98
CA GLU A 302 -14.04 -3.42 -2.32
C GLU A 302 -14.23 -3.51 -3.84
N ALA A 303 -14.00 -2.40 -4.55
CA ALA A 303 -13.99 -2.36 -6.01
C ALA A 303 -12.75 -3.05 -6.64
N GLY A 304 -11.80 -3.52 -5.82
CA GLY A 304 -10.68 -4.36 -6.24
C GLY A 304 -9.37 -3.63 -6.49
N VAL A 305 -9.12 -2.49 -5.85
CA VAL A 305 -7.76 -1.93 -5.72
C VAL A 305 -6.94 -2.82 -4.78
N ASP A 306 -5.67 -3.07 -5.12
CA ASP A 306 -4.81 -4.02 -4.42
C ASP A 306 -4.02 -3.36 -3.28
N VAL A 307 -3.54 -2.13 -3.52
CA VAL A 307 -2.73 -1.36 -2.57
C VAL A 307 -3.36 0.02 -2.41
N LEU A 308 -3.68 0.37 -1.17
CA LEU A 308 -4.21 1.66 -0.80
C LEU A 308 -3.32 2.29 0.27
N THR A 309 -2.96 3.54 0.06
CA THR A 309 -2.19 4.31 1.06
C THR A 309 -2.90 5.59 1.39
N THR A 310 -2.96 5.90 2.67
CA THR A 310 -3.60 7.11 3.18
C THR A 310 -2.71 7.72 4.25
N SER A 311 -2.70 9.05 4.37
CA SER A 311 -2.03 9.75 5.46
C SER A 311 -3.06 10.46 6.32
N LEU A 312 -2.99 10.25 7.64
CA LEU A 312 -3.77 10.99 8.62
C LEU A 312 -2.99 12.24 9.04
N ASN A 313 -2.90 13.19 8.11
CA ASN A 313 -2.35 14.52 8.31
C ASN A 313 -3.33 15.58 7.77
N GLY A 314 -2.94 16.85 7.87
CA GLY A 314 -3.65 17.96 7.26
C GLY A 314 -4.55 18.74 8.22
N PRO A 315 -5.34 19.68 7.67
CA PRO A 315 -5.98 20.74 8.43
C PRO A 315 -7.20 20.27 9.22
N LEU A 316 -7.63 19.02 9.07
CA LEU A 316 -8.75 18.48 9.85
C LEU A 316 -8.49 18.60 11.35
N CYS A 317 -7.24 18.37 11.74
CA CYS A 317 -6.85 18.50 13.14
C CYS A 317 -6.59 19.97 13.53
N GLY A 318 -6.91 20.91 12.63
CA GLY A 318 -6.92 22.35 12.78
C GLY A 318 -5.64 22.90 13.38
N ARG A 319 -5.68 22.92 14.72
CA ARG A 319 -4.63 23.30 15.64
C ARG A 319 -3.32 22.51 15.35
N VAL A 320 -3.36 21.18 15.24
CA VAL A 320 -2.19 20.31 15.03
C VAL A 320 -2.36 19.55 13.72
N GLN A 321 -1.39 19.55 12.80
CA GLN A 321 -1.61 18.98 11.45
C GLN A 321 -1.17 17.52 11.28
N ASN A 322 -0.48 16.94 12.25
CA ASN A 322 0.06 15.58 12.16
C ASN A 322 0.27 14.98 13.57
N TRP A 323 1.13 13.96 13.67
CA TRP A 323 1.47 13.27 14.92
C TRP A 323 2.83 13.72 15.47
N ASP A 324 3.36 14.84 14.98
CA ASP A 324 4.65 15.39 15.38
C ASP A 324 4.57 16.32 16.60
N ASP A 325 4.26 15.70 17.73
CA ASP A 325 3.99 16.29 19.05
C ASP A 325 5.18 16.90 19.82
N HIS A 326 6.03 17.68 19.17
CA HIS A 326 7.07 18.41 19.91
C HIS A 326 6.50 19.55 20.74
N ALA A 327 7.06 19.76 21.93
CA ALA A 327 6.67 20.84 22.85
C ALA A 327 6.84 22.24 22.22
N VAL A 328 7.74 22.42 21.25
CA VAL A 328 7.92 23.71 20.57
C VAL A 328 6.77 24.05 19.61
N ASN A 329 5.99 23.06 19.18
CA ASN A 329 4.93 23.20 18.20
C ASN A 329 3.57 23.43 18.89
N HIS A 330 3.22 22.57 19.86
CA HIS A 330 1.93 22.61 20.54
C HIS A 330 1.93 21.81 21.85
N HIS A 331 0.87 21.99 22.64
CA HIS A 331 0.59 21.18 23.82
C HIS A 331 0.15 19.76 23.42
N VAL A 332 1.03 18.76 23.57
CA VAL A 332 0.80 17.38 23.09
C VAL A 332 -0.54 16.78 23.52
N PHE A 333 -0.94 16.97 24.77
CA PHE A 333 -2.14 16.31 25.30
C PHE A 333 -3.45 16.90 24.77
N GLU A 334 -3.51 18.21 24.58
CA GLU A 334 -4.67 18.87 23.95
C GLU A 334 -4.75 18.48 22.47
N GLY A 335 -3.60 18.49 21.77
CA GLY A 335 -3.50 18.06 20.38
C GLY A 335 -3.95 16.63 20.18
N LEU A 336 -3.50 15.72 21.06
CA LEU A 336 -3.88 14.31 21.01
C LEU A 336 -5.37 14.11 21.33
N GLN A 337 -5.91 14.76 22.37
CA GLN A 337 -7.34 14.64 22.70
C GLN A 337 -8.24 15.11 21.55
N PHE A 338 -7.87 16.20 20.89
CA PHE A 338 -8.60 16.72 19.74
C PHE A 338 -8.63 15.72 18.58
N ARG A 339 -7.46 15.26 18.13
CA ARG A 339 -7.37 14.37 16.96
C ARG A 339 -7.82 12.95 17.24
N ALA A 340 -7.72 12.49 18.50
CA ALA A 340 -8.12 11.14 18.89
C ALA A 340 -9.59 10.87 18.56
N THR A 341 -10.48 11.87 18.70
CA THR A 341 -11.90 11.71 18.36
C THR A 341 -12.11 11.31 16.90
N ALA A 342 -11.47 12.04 15.97
CA ALA A 342 -11.59 11.76 14.53
C ALA A 342 -10.86 10.46 14.14
N TYR A 343 -9.69 10.22 14.73
CA TYR A 343 -8.90 9.01 14.51
C TYR A 343 -9.63 7.74 14.97
N ASP A 344 -10.11 7.74 16.21
CA ASP A 344 -10.81 6.62 16.84
C ASP A 344 -12.10 6.28 16.09
N GLN A 345 -12.85 7.30 15.66
CA GLN A 345 -14.04 7.11 14.83
C GLN A 345 -13.70 6.52 13.46
N ALA A 346 -12.78 7.13 12.72
CA ALA A 346 -12.48 6.75 11.34
C ALA A 346 -11.85 5.36 11.24
N VAL A 347 -10.89 5.03 12.11
CA VAL A 347 -10.21 3.73 12.09
C VAL A 347 -11.13 2.62 12.58
N SER A 348 -11.93 2.85 13.62
CA SER A 348 -12.89 1.85 14.07
C SER A 348 -13.90 1.51 12.98
N ALA A 349 -14.48 2.54 12.35
CA ALA A 349 -15.44 2.37 11.27
C ALA A 349 -14.84 1.60 10.08
N LEU A 350 -13.58 1.87 9.70
CA LEU A 350 -12.89 1.12 8.66
C LEU A 350 -12.76 -0.36 9.01
N ILE A 351 -12.31 -0.68 10.22
CA ILE A 351 -12.15 -2.07 10.65
C ILE A 351 -13.52 -2.74 10.69
N GLU A 352 -14.53 -2.12 11.28
CA GLU A 352 -15.88 -2.68 11.35
C GLU A 352 -16.49 -2.94 9.98
N ASP A 353 -16.40 -2.00 9.04
CA ASP A 353 -16.89 -2.16 7.66
C ASP A 353 -16.24 -3.37 6.96
N LEU A 354 -14.94 -3.57 7.14
CA LEU A 354 -14.26 -4.70 6.49
C LEU A 354 -14.77 -6.04 7.03
N TYR A 355 -15.06 -6.14 8.33
CA TYR A 355 -15.68 -7.34 8.91
C TYR A 355 -17.13 -7.51 8.48
N GLU A 356 -17.93 -6.44 8.52
CA GLU A 356 -19.34 -6.46 8.10
C GLU A 356 -19.50 -6.87 6.63
N ARG A 357 -18.55 -6.51 5.78
CA ARG A 357 -18.53 -6.83 4.34
C ARG A 357 -17.83 -8.13 3.99
N GLY A 358 -17.31 -8.88 4.98
CA GLY A 358 -16.56 -10.11 4.74
C GLY A 358 -15.22 -9.92 4.00
N LEU A 359 -14.66 -8.72 4.05
CA LEU A 359 -13.37 -8.37 3.45
C LEU A 359 -12.19 -8.64 4.39
N ASP A 360 -12.45 -8.96 5.66
CA ASP A 360 -11.44 -9.17 6.72
C ASP A 360 -10.46 -10.32 6.43
N LYS A 361 -10.80 -11.27 5.55
CA LYS A 361 -9.85 -12.33 5.13
C LYS A 361 -8.96 -11.93 3.96
N ARG A 362 -9.40 -10.97 3.16
CA ARG A 362 -8.73 -10.51 1.93
C ARG A 362 -7.88 -9.27 2.17
N VAL A 363 -8.39 -8.33 2.95
CA VAL A 363 -7.83 -6.99 3.13
C VAL A 363 -7.11 -6.92 4.47
N LEU A 364 -5.82 -6.59 4.44
CA LEU A 364 -5.03 -6.28 5.63
C LEU A 364 -5.00 -4.76 5.81
N VAL A 365 -5.40 -4.28 6.98
CA VAL A 365 -5.27 -2.88 7.38
C VAL A 365 -4.09 -2.75 8.33
N VAL A 366 -3.20 -1.81 8.03
CA VAL A 366 -2.04 -1.49 8.87
C VAL A 366 -2.10 -0.01 9.22
N VAL A 367 -2.11 0.30 10.52
CA VAL A 367 -2.12 1.67 11.02
C VAL A 367 -0.83 1.95 11.78
N THR A 368 0.05 2.79 11.23
CA THR A 368 1.41 3.01 11.76
C THR A 368 1.94 4.40 11.40
N GLY A 369 3.08 4.77 11.98
CA GLY A 369 3.97 5.83 11.51
C GLY A 369 5.42 5.35 11.49
N GLU A 370 6.35 6.29 11.51
CA GLU A 370 7.79 6.10 11.48
C GLU A 370 8.34 5.51 12.79
N PHE A 371 7.83 6.00 13.92
CA PHE A 371 8.34 5.71 15.26
C PHE A 371 7.29 6.04 16.33
N GLY A 372 7.65 5.96 17.61
CA GLY A 372 6.82 6.35 18.75
C GLY A 372 7.21 7.73 19.24
N ARG A 373 6.78 8.08 20.45
CA ARG A 373 7.14 9.36 21.08
C ARG A 373 7.86 9.13 22.41
N THR A 374 8.72 10.07 22.82
CA THR A 374 9.51 9.93 24.06
C THR A 374 8.58 9.64 25.24
N PRO A 375 8.85 8.58 26.02
CA PRO A 375 7.98 8.25 27.15
C PRO A 375 8.11 9.22 28.31
N LYS A 376 9.29 9.82 28.53
CA LYS A 376 9.41 10.96 29.42
C LYS A 376 8.90 12.22 28.70
N ILE A 377 8.00 12.94 29.36
CA ILE A 377 7.44 14.20 28.87
C ILE A 377 8.54 15.27 28.92
N ASN A 378 8.70 16.01 27.84
CA ASN A 378 9.57 17.18 27.78
C ASN A 378 8.74 18.47 27.86
N TYR A 379 9.39 19.57 28.21
CA TYR A 379 8.79 20.89 28.24
C TYR A 379 9.68 21.86 27.46
N ALA A 380 9.06 22.67 26.60
CA ALA A 380 9.76 23.70 25.84
C ALA A 380 8.88 24.92 25.65
N ALA A 381 9.53 26.05 25.34
CA ALA A 381 8.85 27.25 24.94
C ALA A 381 8.20 27.05 23.56
N SER A 382 6.90 27.35 23.48
CA SER A 382 6.17 27.43 22.23
C SER A 382 6.81 28.43 21.27
N THR A 383 6.86 28.09 19.98
CA THR A 383 7.30 29.00 18.91
C THR A 383 6.27 30.09 18.60
N GLY A 384 5.01 29.87 18.97
CA GLY A 384 3.88 30.71 18.52
C GLY A 384 3.54 30.51 17.05
N ALA A 385 4.16 29.53 16.37
CA ALA A 385 3.93 29.24 14.96
C ALA A 385 2.90 28.11 14.82
N GLY A 386 1.79 28.39 14.13
CA GLY A 386 0.75 27.41 13.83
C GLY A 386 -0.50 27.53 14.72
N ASN A 387 -1.58 26.88 14.29
CA ASN A 387 -2.91 27.08 14.86
C ASN A 387 -3.10 26.49 16.28
N ALA A 388 -2.22 25.57 16.72
CA ALA A 388 -2.19 25.00 18.09
C ALA A 388 -1.12 25.63 18.98
N SER A 389 -0.28 26.49 18.44
CA SER A 389 0.87 26.99 19.18
C SER A 389 0.37 27.93 20.26
N ALA A 390 0.73 27.67 21.51
CA ALA A 390 0.57 28.66 22.56
C ALA A 390 1.36 29.93 22.19
N PRO A 391 1.06 31.11 22.77
CA PRO A 391 1.84 32.32 22.52
C PRO A 391 3.34 32.05 22.64
N ALA A 392 4.12 32.65 21.74
CA ALA A 392 5.57 32.43 21.71
C ALA A 392 6.19 32.64 23.10
N GLY A 393 7.01 31.70 23.56
CA GLY A 393 7.59 31.70 24.90
C GLY A 393 6.81 30.93 25.98
N THR A 394 5.56 30.55 25.72
CA THR A 394 4.76 29.75 26.68
C THR A 394 5.36 28.36 26.86
N GLN A 395 5.71 27.97 28.09
CA GLN A 395 6.17 26.61 28.38
C GLN A 395 5.01 25.63 28.26
N GLN A 396 5.18 24.58 27.45
CA GLN A 396 4.16 23.56 27.23
C GLN A 396 4.79 22.16 27.13
N PRO A 397 4.03 21.09 27.44
CA PRO A 397 4.52 19.71 27.36
C PRO A 397 4.55 19.20 25.92
N GLY A 398 5.48 18.28 25.66
CA GLY A 398 5.62 17.58 24.40
C GLY A 398 6.31 16.24 24.55
N ARG A 399 6.45 15.55 23.42
CA ARG A 399 7.21 14.30 23.30
C ARG A 399 7.98 14.29 21.97
N ASP A 400 9.27 13.96 22.01
CA ASP A 400 10.11 13.90 20.81
C ASP A 400 10.04 12.54 20.12
N HIS A 401 10.79 12.36 19.03
CA HIS A 401 10.86 11.12 18.26
C HIS A 401 11.45 9.96 19.07
N TRP A 402 10.84 8.78 18.97
CA TRP A 402 11.27 7.61 19.74
C TRP A 402 11.25 6.31 18.92
N PRO A 403 12.36 5.99 18.23
CA PRO A 403 12.41 4.80 17.37
C PRO A 403 12.64 3.49 18.14
N ARG A 404 12.96 3.57 19.44
CA ARG A 404 13.27 2.40 20.30
C ARG A 404 12.07 1.54 20.64
N ALA A 405 10.87 2.12 20.63
CA ALA A 405 9.63 1.46 21.00
C ALA A 405 8.44 2.23 20.41
N PHE A 406 7.54 1.52 19.71
CA PHE A 406 6.28 2.08 19.24
C PHE A 406 5.24 1.01 18.91
N SER A 407 3.99 1.48 18.76
CA SER A 407 2.82 0.63 18.58
C SER A 407 2.17 0.79 17.20
N ASN A 408 1.84 -0.34 16.59
CA ASN A 408 1.13 -0.42 15.31
C ASN A 408 -0.13 -1.27 15.48
N ILE A 409 -1.17 -0.97 14.71
CA ILE A 409 -2.38 -1.81 14.65
C ILE A 409 -2.42 -2.59 13.34
N TRP A 410 -2.81 -3.85 13.46
CA TRP A 410 -3.05 -4.77 12.34
C TRP A 410 -4.45 -5.35 12.44
N ALA A 411 -5.23 -5.27 11.36
CA ALA A 411 -6.58 -5.82 11.29
C ALA A 411 -6.84 -6.48 9.94
N GLY A 412 -7.73 -7.47 9.91
CA GLY A 412 -8.04 -8.21 8.69
C GLY A 412 -6.89 -9.12 8.23
N GLY A 413 -6.74 -9.32 6.91
CA GLY A 413 -5.78 -10.26 6.31
C GLY A 413 -5.95 -11.73 6.71
N GLY A 414 -7.04 -12.09 7.40
CA GLY A 414 -7.23 -13.39 8.01
C GLY A 414 -6.25 -13.70 9.14
N ILE A 415 -5.67 -12.68 9.77
CA ILE A 415 -4.77 -12.84 10.92
C ILE A 415 -5.54 -13.18 12.19
N ARG A 416 -4.83 -13.66 13.21
CA ARG A 416 -5.38 -13.76 14.57
C ARG A 416 -5.47 -12.37 15.20
N THR A 417 -6.64 -12.02 15.71
CA THR A 417 -6.92 -10.74 16.37
C THR A 417 -7.23 -10.91 17.86
N GLY A 418 -7.35 -9.79 18.58
CA GLY A 418 -7.75 -9.77 19.99
C GLY A 418 -6.59 -9.95 20.96
N GLY A 419 -5.55 -9.12 20.84
CA GLY A 419 -4.45 -9.12 21.81
C GLY A 419 -3.28 -8.20 21.48
N PHE A 420 -2.27 -8.29 22.34
CA PHE A 420 -0.98 -7.64 22.16
C PHE A 420 0.07 -8.62 21.63
N ILE A 421 0.94 -8.11 20.76
CA ILE A 421 2.22 -8.74 20.44
C ILE A 421 3.33 -7.89 21.02
N GLY A 422 4.18 -8.53 21.82
CA GLY A 422 5.31 -7.90 22.48
C GLY A 422 4.92 -6.89 23.56
N ALA A 423 5.95 -6.29 24.14
CA ALA A 423 5.81 -5.35 25.25
C ALA A 423 6.98 -4.37 25.29
N THR A 424 6.71 -3.19 25.84
CA THR A 424 7.75 -2.25 26.27
C THR A 424 7.95 -2.34 27.78
N ASP A 425 9.04 -1.78 28.28
CA ASP A 425 9.33 -1.73 29.71
C ASP A 425 8.28 -0.92 30.53
N ARG A 426 8.51 -0.88 31.84
CA ARG A 426 7.62 -0.25 32.83
C ARG A 426 7.35 1.24 32.56
N ARG A 427 8.25 1.90 31.82
CA ARG A 427 8.20 3.32 31.47
C ARG A 427 7.88 3.56 30.00
N GLY A 428 7.83 2.51 29.17
CA GLY A 428 7.63 2.61 27.73
C GLY A 428 8.89 2.96 26.94
N GLU A 429 10.08 2.89 27.55
CA GLU A 429 11.34 3.38 26.97
C GLU A 429 11.93 2.42 25.93
N ASP A 430 11.89 1.11 26.17
CA ASP A 430 12.38 0.11 25.23
C ASP A 430 11.37 -1.01 24.99
N SER A 431 11.32 -1.49 23.75
CA SER A 431 10.73 -2.80 23.43
C SER A 431 11.57 -3.91 24.09
N ILE A 432 10.95 -4.73 24.94
CA ILE A 432 11.62 -5.77 25.74
C ILE A 432 11.14 -7.19 25.42
N GLU A 433 10.01 -7.33 24.74
CA GLU A 433 9.42 -8.62 24.39
C GLU A 433 8.96 -8.61 22.93
N ARG A 434 9.22 -9.71 22.20
CA ARG A 434 8.93 -9.89 20.76
C ARG A 434 9.28 -8.67 19.92
N ILE A 435 10.53 -8.19 20.02
CA ILE A 435 11.01 -7.03 19.27
C ILE A 435 10.92 -7.31 17.77
N CYS A 436 10.23 -6.45 17.03
CA CYS A 436 10.07 -6.54 15.58
C CYS A 436 10.76 -5.37 14.90
N SER A 437 11.52 -5.66 13.83
CA SER A 437 12.17 -4.64 13.01
C SER A 437 11.24 -4.09 11.92
N ALA A 438 11.66 -3.01 11.26
CA ALA A 438 11.00 -2.54 10.04
C ALA A 438 11.02 -3.59 8.90
N GLU A 439 12.03 -4.45 8.87
CA GLU A 439 12.14 -5.52 7.86
C GLU A 439 11.19 -6.69 8.16
N ASP A 440 10.93 -7.01 9.43
CA ASP A 440 9.89 -7.96 9.83
C ASP A 440 8.50 -7.44 9.47
N PHE A 441 8.27 -6.14 9.69
CA PHE A 441 7.06 -5.43 9.28
C PHE A 441 6.82 -5.55 7.76
N LEU A 442 7.82 -5.24 6.94
CA LEU A 442 7.73 -5.35 5.48
C LEU A 442 7.52 -6.80 5.03
N SER A 443 8.26 -7.74 5.62
CA SER A 443 8.13 -9.16 5.33
C SER A 443 6.71 -9.69 5.63
N THR A 444 6.08 -9.18 6.68
CA THR A 444 4.69 -9.52 7.05
C THR A 444 3.70 -9.03 5.99
N ILE A 445 3.86 -7.80 5.51
CA ILE A 445 3.01 -7.23 4.45
C ILE A 445 3.19 -8.00 3.15
N TYR A 446 4.44 -8.24 2.72
CA TYR A 446 4.72 -9.00 1.50
C TYR A 446 4.18 -10.43 1.57
N HIS A 447 4.28 -11.10 2.72
CA HIS A 447 3.73 -12.42 2.92
C HIS A 447 2.21 -12.45 2.68
N HIS A 448 1.46 -11.50 3.25
CA HIS A 448 0.01 -11.36 3.00
C HIS A 448 -0.30 -11.12 1.51
N LEU A 449 0.56 -10.36 0.82
CA LEU A 449 0.42 -10.07 -0.61
C LEU A 449 0.83 -11.24 -1.52
N GLY A 450 1.32 -12.35 -0.97
CA GLY A 450 1.81 -13.52 -1.71
C GLY A 450 3.20 -13.34 -2.32
N ILE A 451 3.99 -12.39 -1.82
CA ILE A 451 5.34 -12.08 -2.31
C ILE A 451 6.36 -12.68 -1.33
N ASP A 452 7.24 -13.55 -1.82
CA ASP A 452 8.34 -14.13 -1.04
C ASP A 452 9.50 -13.11 -0.95
N ALA A 453 9.46 -12.26 0.08
CA ALA A 453 10.43 -11.19 0.29
C ALA A 453 11.88 -11.70 0.39
N ALA A 454 12.08 -12.90 0.94
CA ALA A 454 13.41 -13.48 1.12
C ALA A 454 14.07 -13.95 -0.19
N LYS A 455 13.29 -14.13 -1.27
CA LYS A 455 13.81 -14.57 -2.58
C LYS A 455 13.65 -13.53 -3.68
N THR A 456 12.92 -12.44 -3.42
CA THR A 456 12.59 -11.46 -4.45
C THR A 456 13.70 -10.43 -4.59
N LEU A 457 14.30 -10.35 -5.78
CA LEU A 457 15.32 -9.38 -6.15
C LEU A 457 14.79 -8.49 -7.27
N ILE A 458 15.11 -7.19 -7.21
CA ILE A 458 14.82 -6.22 -8.27
C ILE A 458 16.11 -5.53 -8.67
N THR A 459 16.33 -5.42 -9.97
CA THR A 459 17.50 -4.75 -10.55
C THR A 459 17.44 -3.24 -10.30
N ASP A 460 18.49 -2.68 -9.72
CA ASP A 460 18.63 -1.24 -9.50
C ASP A 460 19.13 -0.49 -10.75
N PHE A 461 19.34 0.84 -10.63
CA PHE A 461 19.85 1.68 -11.71
C PHE A 461 21.23 1.26 -12.25
N ASN A 462 22.04 0.56 -11.46
CA ASN A 462 23.36 0.08 -11.85
C ASN A 462 23.34 -1.34 -12.43
N GLY A 463 22.15 -1.92 -12.62
CA GLY A 463 22.02 -3.31 -13.08
C GLY A 463 22.22 -4.35 -11.99
N ARG A 464 22.31 -3.95 -10.71
CA ARG A 464 22.56 -4.87 -9.59
C ARG A 464 21.23 -5.44 -9.06
N PRO A 465 21.09 -6.78 -8.95
CA PRO A 465 19.98 -7.38 -8.22
C PRO A 465 20.02 -6.97 -6.75
N THR A 466 18.98 -6.27 -6.29
CA THR A 466 18.84 -5.78 -4.92
C THR A 466 17.64 -6.45 -4.26
N PRO A 467 17.79 -7.03 -3.05
CA PRO A 467 16.67 -7.61 -2.33
C PRO A 467 15.64 -6.55 -1.95
N ILE A 468 14.35 -6.91 -1.99
CA ILE A 468 13.27 -6.00 -1.56
C ILE A 468 13.18 -5.86 -0.04
N VAL A 469 13.72 -6.84 0.69
CA VAL A 469 13.96 -6.81 2.15
C VAL A 469 15.28 -7.54 2.39
N ASP A 470 16.23 -6.94 3.12
CA ASP A 470 17.55 -7.54 3.33
C ASP A 470 17.50 -8.59 4.46
N GLN A 471 17.00 -8.21 5.63
CA GLN A 471 17.01 -9.02 6.86
C GLN A 471 15.69 -8.92 7.63
N GLY A 472 14.68 -9.69 7.22
CA GLY A 472 13.40 -9.74 7.94
C GLY A 472 12.69 -11.07 7.79
N ARG A 473 11.79 -11.37 8.73
CA ARG A 473 10.87 -12.52 8.63
C ARG A 473 9.46 -12.07 8.92
N PRO A 474 8.45 -12.63 8.24
CA PRO A 474 7.06 -12.32 8.58
C PRO A 474 6.78 -12.67 10.04
N ILE A 475 6.08 -11.79 10.74
CA ILE A 475 5.74 -11.93 12.15
C ILE A 475 4.74 -13.09 12.29
N PRO A 476 5.09 -14.21 12.94
CA PRO A 476 4.26 -15.42 12.94
C PRO A 476 2.84 -15.19 13.47
N GLU A 477 2.70 -14.36 14.49
CA GLU A 477 1.41 -14.01 15.11
C GLU A 477 0.49 -13.20 14.18
N LEU A 478 1.05 -12.56 13.15
CA LEU A 478 0.34 -11.76 12.13
C LEU A 478 0.22 -12.51 10.80
N MET A 479 0.54 -13.80 10.75
CA MET A 479 0.31 -14.62 9.57
C MET A 479 -1.17 -14.99 9.43
N ARG A 480 -1.61 -15.12 8.19
CA ARG A 480 -2.97 -15.59 7.86
C ARG A 480 -3.17 -16.99 8.44
N GLN A 481 -4.25 -17.18 9.19
CA GLN A 481 -4.60 -18.49 9.70
C GLN A 481 -5.07 -19.37 8.53
N SER A 482 -4.50 -20.58 8.43
CA SER A 482 -5.05 -21.61 7.56
C SER A 482 -6.42 -22.00 8.13
N GLY A 483 -7.47 -21.73 7.35
CA GLY A 483 -8.86 -22.04 7.74
C GLY A 483 -9.16 -23.52 7.77
#